data_AF-A0A1S2CD96-F1
#
_entry.id   AF-A0A1S2CD96-F1
#
_cell.length_a   1.000
_cell.length_b   1.000
_cell.length_c   1.000
_cell.angle_alpha   90.00
_cell.angle_beta   90.00
_cell.angle_gamma   90.00
#
_symmetry.space_group_name_H-M   'P 1'
#
loop_
_entity.id
_entity.type
_entity.pdbx_description
1 polymer ?
#
loop_
_entity_poly.entity_id
_entity_poly.type
_entity_poly.pdbx_seq_one_letter_code
_entity_poly.pdbx_strand_id
1 'polypeptide(L)'
;MADRTVTHTARNTHGDIVAIGNPQSDWHQRRVEWAISDIVAHRHEYFVSGNSGPIRIGIVNDSDGPYLRTFPDSTGENNLDELPVLDLRPWEVAFDHAEILAVHAALVPHGTLGQVLLLGGNEHDPANADNPLGFFNTRVYDVATNQIIAVNSPNSDVFCCDHAFLPDGRLIVGGGSSGWNPPEHHENAHENAQDHWSGATHTAICTTPDCSSYPAATCSWHHLIMSSVASTIQPPG
;
A
#
# COMPACT_ATOMS: atom_id res chain seq x y z
N MET A 1 -11.08 -0.78 -13.26
CA MET A 1 -11.34 -2.23 -13.32
C MET A 1 -10.74 -2.72 -14.62
N ALA A 2 -9.80 -3.67 -14.55
CA ALA A 2 -9.15 -4.23 -15.72
C ALA A 2 -9.45 -5.73 -15.79
N ASP A 3 -9.87 -6.19 -16.95
CA ASP A 3 -10.15 -7.59 -17.23
C ASP A 3 -8.83 -8.33 -17.45
N ARG A 4 -8.61 -9.40 -16.68
CA ARG A 4 -7.39 -10.21 -16.74
C ARG A 4 -7.69 -11.56 -17.36
N THR A 5 -7.15 -11.79 -18.56
CA THR A 5 -7.20 -13.13 -19.18
C THR A 5 -6.17 -14.03 -18.52
N VAL A 6 -6.63 -15.17 -18.02
CA VAL A 6 -5.86 -16.25 -17.39
C VAL A 6 -5.62 -17.34 -18.42
N THR A 7 -4.36 -17.73 -18.58
CA THR A 7 -3.93 -18.77 -19.52
C THR A 7 -3.19 -19.90 -18.84
N HIS A 8 -2.74 -19.72 -17.60
CA HIS A 8 -1.94 -20.71 -16.86
C HIS A 8 -2.36 -20.75 -15.37
N THR A 9 -2.09 -21.87 -14.70
CA THR A 9 -2.27 -22.03 -13.25
C THR A 9 -1.03 -22.64 -12.60
N ALA A 10 -0.71 -22.20 -11.37
CA ALA A 10 0.27 -22.85 -10.52
C ALA A 10 -0.45 -23.69 -9.47
N ARG A 11 0.08 -24.89 -9.18
CA ARG A 11 -0.51 -25.83 -8.22
C ARG A 11 0.49 -26.22 -7.15
N ASN A 12 0.00 -26.50 -5.94
CA ASN A 12 0.81 -27.08 -4.87
C ASN A 12 1.00 -28.60 -5.09
N THR A 13 1.68 -29.27 -4.16
CA THR A 13 1.94 -30.72 -4.21
C THR A 13 0.69 -31.60 -4.08
N HIS A 14 -0.43 -31.04 -3.60
CA HIS A 14 -1.72 -31.73 -3.48
C HIS A 14 -2.60 -31.53 -4.72
N GLY A 15 -2.17 -30.69 -5.67
CA GLY A 15 -2.91 -30.37 -6.88
C GLY A 15 -3.78 -29.11 -6.77
N ASP A 16 -3.85 -28.46 -5.61
CA ASP A 16 -4.66 -27.25 -5.44
C ASP A 16 -4.05 -26.09 -6.19
N ILE A 17 -4.88 -25.33 -6.90
CA ILE A 17 -4.47 -24.09 -7.55
C ILE A 17 -4.10 -23.07 -6.48
N VAL A 18 -2.86 -22.56 -6.54
CA VAL A 18 -2.32 -21.54 -5.62
C VAL A 18 -2.08 -20.21 -6.31
N ALA A 19 -2.02 -20.18 -7.64
CA ALA A 19 -1.99 -18.95 -8.42
C ALA A 19 -2.59 -19.14 -9.81
N ILE A 20 -3.11 -18.05 -10.36
CA ILE A 20 -3.53 -17.91 -11.76
C ILE A 20 -2.57 -16.95 -12.46
N GLY A 21 -2.42 -17.07 -13.78
CA GLY A 21 -1.45 -16.24 -14.49
C GLY A 21 -1.66 -16.15 -15.99
N ASN A 22 -0.96 -15.18 -16.57
CA ASN A 22 -0.74 -15.05 -18.00
C ASN A 22 0.71 -14.57 -18.25
N PRO A 23 1.62 -15.48 -18.62
CA PRO A 23 3.03 -15.15 -18.82
C PRO A 23 3.31 -14.09 -19.90
N GLN A 24 2.35 -13.80 -20.77
CA GLN A 24 2.43 -12.79 -21.83
C GLN A 24 1.89 -11.42 -21.39
N SER A 25 1.41 -11.29 -20.14
CA SER A 25 0.84 -10.04 -19.61
C SER A 25 1.70 -9.48 -18.48
N ASP A 26 1.64 -8.17 -18.28
CA ASP A 26 2.48 -7.46 -17.29
C ASP A 26 2.18 -7.87 -15.84
N TRP A 27 0.95 -8.29 -15.54
CA TRP A 27 0.60 -8.79 -14.20
C TRP A 27 1.19 -10.17 -13.92
N HIS A 28 1.51 -10.95 -14.98
CA HIS A 28 2.13 -12.28 -14.99
C HIS A 28 1.44 -13.37 -14.16
N GLN A 29 1.34 -13.18 -12.84
CA GLN A 29 0.79 -14.09 -11.86
C GLN A 29 -0.06 -13.35 -10.83
N ARG A 30 -1.01 -14.07 -10.22
CA ARG A 30 -1.75 -13.63 -9.06
C ARG A 30 -2.02 -14.81 -8.14
N ARG A 31 -1.61 -14.71 -6.87
CA ARG A 31 -1.96 -15.72 -5.86
C ARG A 31 -3.47 -15.79 -5.65
N VAL A 32 -3.99 -16.98 -5.34
CA VAL A 32 -5.44 -17.21 -5.22
C VAL A 32 -6.06 -16.31 -4.15
N GLU A 33 -5.42 -16.15 -2.99
CA GLU A 33 -5.88 -15.27 -1.91
C GLU A 33 -6.04 -13.81 -2.38
N TRP A 34 -5.10 -13.32 -3.19
CA TRP A 34 -5.13 -11.95 -3.72
C TRP A 34 -6.10 -11.79 -4.89
N ALA A 35 -6.24 -12.81 -5.74
CA ALA A 35 -7.24 -12.84 -6.80
C ALA A 35 -8.67 -12.86 -6.23
N ILE A 36 -8.92 -13.64 -5.17
CA ILE A 36 -10.18 -13.63 -4.42
C ILE A 36 -10.44 -12.23 -3.87
N SER A 37 -9.46 -11.61 -3.22
CA SER A 37 -9.59 -10.24 -2.72
C SER A 37 -9.89 -9.24 -3.85
N ASP A 38 -9.24 -9.36 -5.01
CA ASP A 38 -9.48 -8.48 -6.14
C ASP A 38 -10.93 -8.59 -6.65
N ILE A 39 -11.47 -9.81 -6.72
CA ILE A 39 -12.85 -10.07 -7.14
C ILE A 39 -13.84 -9.49 -6.11
N VAL A 40 -13.61 -9.73 -4.82
CA VAL A 40 -14.47 -9.22 -3.73
C VAL A 40 -14.46 -7.69 -3.69
N ALA A 41 -13.30 -7.07 -3.91
CA ALA A 41 -13.14 -5.62 -3.90
C ALA A 41 -13.43 -4.97 -5.27
N HIS A 42 -13.86 -5.74 -6.28
CA HIS A 42 -14.12 -5.28 -7.64
C HIS A 42 -12.93 -4.54 -8.31
N ARG A 43 -11.69 -4.91 -7.97
CA ARG A 43 -10.48 -4.33 -8.60
C ARG A 43 -10.21 -4.93 -9.97
N HIS A 44 -10.33 -6.25 -10.05
CA HIS A 44 -10.10 -7.02 -11.26
C HIS A 44 -11.16 -8.11 -11.43
N GLU A 45 -11.49 -8.38 -12.69
CA GLU A 45 -12.20 -9.59 -13.08
C GLU A 45 -11.24 -10.51 -13.85
N TYR A 46 -11.42 -11.81 -13.69
CA TYR A 46 -10.55 -12.82 -14.28
C TYR A 46 -11.34 -13.72 -15.21
N PHE A 47 -10.75 -14.07 -16.35
CA PHE A 47 -11.42 -14.85 -17.40
C PHE A 47 -10.50 -15.89 -18.01
N VAL A 48 -11.04 -17.03 -18.43
CA VAL A 48 -10.38 -17.96 -19.35
C VAL A 48 -10.99 -17.83 -20.74
N SER A 49 -10.24 -18.20 -21.78
CA SER A 49 -10.79 -18.30 -23.13
C SER A 49 -11.69 -19.53 -23.25
N GLY A 50 -12.96 -19.36 -23.61
CA GLY A 50 -13.86 -20.45 -23.99
C GLY A 50 -14.24 -20.40 -25.47
N ASN A 51 -14.79 -21.49 -25.98
CA ASN A 51 -15.19 -21.62 -27.39
C ASN A 51 -16.22 -20.58 -27.86
N SER A 52 -17.10 -20.14 -26.95
CA SER A 52 -18.16 -19.16 -27.24
C SER A 52 -17.85 -17.77 -26.70
N GLY A 53 -16.62 -17.53 -26.21
CA GLY A 53 -16.20 -16.26 -25.61
C GLY A 53 -15.49 -16.42 -24.27
N PRO A 54 -15.11 -15.30 -23.63
CA PRO A 54 -14.44 -15.34 -22.33
C PRO A 54 -15.39 -15.88 -21.25
N ILE A 55 -14.90 -16.80 -20.43
CA ILE A 55 -15.62 -17.37 -19.30
C ILE A 55 -15.07 -16.79 -18.01
N ARG A 56 -15.95 -16.17 -17.21
CA ARG A 56 -15.59 -15.53 -15.94
C ARG A 56 -15.16 -16.58 -14.92
N ILE A 57 -14.10 -16.27 -14.19
CA ILE A 57 -13.67 -17.00 -12.99
C ILE A 57 -14.43 -16.40 -11.80
N GLY A 58 -15.07 -17.27 -11.03
CA GLY A 58 -15.80 -16.93 -9.81
C GLY A 58 -15.15 -17.53 -8.57
N ILE A 59 -15.67 -17.11 -7.42
CA ILE A 59 -15.30 -17.62 -6.10
C ILE A 59 -16.32 -18.68 -5.69
N VAL A 60 -15.85 -19.85 -5.27
CA VAL A 60 -16.66 -20.89 -4.63
C VAL A 60 -16.21 -21.03 -3.19
N ASN A 61 -17.15 -21.10 -2.25
CA ASN A 61 -16.86 -21.33 -0.84
C ASN A 61 -17.13 -22.80 -0.50
N ASP A 62 -16.13 -23.48 0.07
CA ASP A 62 -16.27 -24.83 0.60
C ASP A 62 -15.74 -24.88 2.05
N SER A 63 -15.82 -26.06 2.68
CA SER A 63 -15.35 -26.35 4.02
C SER A 63 -13.86 -26.07 4.25
N ASP A 64 -13.03 -26.21 3.22
CA ASP A 64 -11.59 -25.91 3.26
C ASP A 64 -11.25 -24.44 2.96
N GLY A 65 -12.27 -23.62 2.64
CA GLY A 65 -12.13 -22.19 2.35
C GLY A 65 -12.56 -21.79 0.93
N PRO A 66 -12.45 -20.49 0.60
CA PRO A 66 -12.78 -20.00 -0.73
C PRO A 66 -11.71 -20.40 -1.76
N TYR A 67 -12.15 -20.79 -2.95
CA TYR A 67 -11.27 -21.12 -4.08
C TYR A 67 -11.83 -20.57 -5.41
N LEU A 68 -10.98 -20.53 -6.44
CA LEU A 68 -11.34 -20.05 -7.77
C LEU A 68 -11.86 -21.17 -8.66
N ARG A 69 -12.90 -20.89 -9.42
CA ARG A 69 -13.45 -21.82 -10.42
C ARG A 69 -13.99 -21.05 -11.62
N THR A 70 -13.93 -21.63 -12.82
CA THR A 70 -14.71 -21.14 -13.96
C THR A 70 -16.16 -21.59 -13.84
N PHE A 71 -17.11 -20.71 -14.21
CA PHE A 71 -18.50 -21.12 -14.23
C PHE A 71 -18.67 -22.23 -15.28
N PRO A 72 -19.23 -23.40 -14.91
CA PRO A 72 -19.22 -24.56 -15.79
C PRO A 72 -20.02 -24.28 -17.05
N ASP A 73 -19.36 -24.34 -18.20
CA ASP A 73 -20.01 -24.83 -19.40
C ASP A 73 -19.77 -26.35 -19.49
N SER A 74 -20.44 -27.04 -20.40
CA SER A 74 -20.35 -28.50 -20.49
C SER A 74 -19.05 -29.00 -21.12
N THR A 75 -18.03 -28.15 -21.28
CA THR A 75 -16.77 -28.46 -21.95
C THR A 75 -15.59 -28.29 -20.98
N GLY A 76 -14.58 -29.15 -21.08
CA GLY A 76 -13.36 -29.05 -20.24
C GLY A 76 -12.44 -27.89 -20.65
N GLU A 77 -12.62 -27.34 -21.85
CA GLU A 77 -11.70 -26.36 -22.46
C GLU A 77 -11.57 -25.03 -21.70
N ASN A 78 -12.46 -24.76 -20.75
CA ASN A 78 -12.43 -23.59 -19.88
C ASN A 78 -12.09 -23.92 -18.41
N ASN A 79 -11.62 -25.13 -18.12
CA ASN A 79 -11.36 -25.55 -16.75
C ASN A 79 -9.99 -25.06 -16.26
N LEU A 80 -9.94 -24.43 -15.08
CA LEU A 80 -8.68 -24.00 -14.48
C LEU A 80 -7.71 -25.17 -14.23
N ASP A 81 -8.25 -26.37 -13.97
CA ASP A 81 -7.48 -27.59 -13.77
C ASP A 81 -6.82 -28.13 -15.06
N GLU A 82 -7.29 -27.68 -16.22
CA GLU A 82 -6.78 -28.09 -17.54
C GLU A 82 -5.78 -27.08 -18.12
N LEU A 83 -5.65 -25.90 -17.51
CA LEU A 83 -4.71 -24.87 -17.97
C LEU A 83 -3.24 -25.31 -17.81
N PRO A 84 -2.36 -24.91 -18.75
CA PRO A 84 -0.92 -25.13 -18.63
C PRO A 84 -0.31 -24.61 -17.31
N VAL A 85 0.83 -25.20 -16.95
CA VAL A 85 1.53 -24.90 -15.69
C VAL A 85 2.13 -23.49 -15.74
N LEU A 86 1.85 -22.68 -14.71
CA LEU A 86 2.47 -21.38 -14.48
C LEU A 86 3.76 -21.54 -13.68
N ASP A 87 4.87 -21.11 -14.25
CA ASP A 87 6.13 -20.94 -13.53
C ASP A 87 6.08 -19.66 -12.67
N LEU A 88 6.04 -19.83 -11.35
CA LEU A 88 5.99 -18.70 -10.41
C LEU A 88 7.31 -17.92 -10.43
N ARG A 89 7.20 -16.59 -10.52
CA ARG A 89 8.30 -15.65 -10.35
C ARG A 89 8.49 -15.31 -8.87
N PRO A 90 9.73 -14.96 -8.48
CA PRO A 90 10.01 -14.49 -7.12
C PRO A 90 9.39 -13.11 -6.83
N TRP A 91 8.92 -12.40 -7.86
CA TRP A 91 8.29 -11.09 -7.76
C TRP A 91 6.87 -11.12 -8.33
N GLU A 92 5.97 -10.44 -7.63
CA GLU A 92 4.57 -10.27 -8.00
C GLU A 92 4.17 -8.82 -7.72
N VAL A 93 3.44 -8.20 -8.63
CA VAL A 93 2.89 -6.85 -8.41
C VAL A 93 1.80 -6.95 -7.35
N ALA A 94 1.98 -6.30 -6.20
CA ALA A 94 0.98 -6.29 -5.13
C ALA A 94 -0.30 -5.58 -5.60
N PHE A 95 -0.18 -4.37 -6.16
CA PHE A 95 -1.30 -3.58 -6.67
C PHE A 95 -0.81 -2.68 -7.80
N ASP A 96 -1.72 -2.32 -8.71
CA ASP A 96 -1.39 -1.50 -9.88
C ASP A 96 -1.16 -0.01 -9.49
N HIS A 97 -1.75 0.43 -8.37
CA HIS A 97 -1.61 1.78 -7.85
C HIS A 97 -1.64 1.77 -6.31
N ALA A 98 -0.67 2.45 -5.70
CA ALA A 98 -0.55 2.55 -4.24
C ALA A 98 -1.50 3.60 -3.62
N GLU A 99 -2.16 4.43 -4.44
CA GLU A 99 -2.99 5.58 -4.00
C GLU A 99 -2.26 6.61 -3.12
N ILE A 100 -0.92 6.53 -3.09
CA ILE A 100 -0.02 7.39 -2.35
C ILE A 100 1.38 7.30 -2.96
N LEU A 101 2.13 8.41 -2.97
CA LEU A 101 3.58 8.38 -3.05
C LEU A 101 4.15 8.11 -1.65
N ALA A 102 4.32 6.83 -1.31
CA ALA A 102 4.88 6.43 -0.03
C ALA A 102 6.40 6.69 0.01
N VAL A 103 6.81 7.76 0.69
CA VAL A 103 8.24 8.09 0.92
C VAL A 103 8.78 7.32 2.11
N HIS A 104 7.93 7.12 3.13
CA HIS A 104 8.25 6.36 4.33
C HIS A 104 7.26 5.19 4.49
N ALA A 105 7.75 4.06 5.01
CA ALA A 105 6.96 2.87 5.26
C ALA A 105 7.41 2.15 6.52
N ALA A 106 6.46 1.61 7.29
CA ALA A 106 6.72 0.82 8.48
C ALA A 106 5.82 -0.41 8.56
N LEU A 107 6.41 -1.60 8.72
CA LEU A 107 5.66 -2.83 9.02
C LEU A 107 5.12 -2.75 10.45
N VAL A 108 3.80 -2.72 10.59
CA VAL A 108 3.11 -2.71 11.89
C VAL A 108 2.54 -4.10 12.20
N PRO A 109 2.69 -4.60 13.44
CA PRO A 109 2.29 -5.95 13.81
C PRO A 109 0.76 -6.04 14.05
N HIS A 110 -0.02 -5.72 13.02
CA HIS A 110 -1.48 -5.78 13.03
C HIS A 110 -1.99 -6.65 11.89
N GLY A 111 -3.16 -7.27 12.04
CA GLY A 111 -3.68 -8.27 11.11
C GLY A 111 -2.95 -9.62 11.19
N THR A 112 -3.40 -10.60 10.40
CA THR A 112 -2.88 -11.98 10.43
C THR A 112 -1.52 -12.13 9.75
N LEU A 113 -1.24 -11.32 8.73
CA LEU A 113 0.03 -11.33 7.97
C LEU A 113 0.85 -10.05 8.16
N GLY A 114 0.42 -9.14 9.04
CA GLY A 114 1.01 -7.81 9.17
C GLY A 114 0.36 -6.79 8.23
N GLN A 115 0.57 -5.53 8.55
CA GLN A 115 0.15 -4.40 7.73
C GLN A 115 1.33 -3.45 7.57
N VAL A 116 1.36 -2.64 6.50
CA VAL A 116 2.41 -1.65 6.26
C VAL A 116 1.79 -0.26 6.29
N LEU A 117 2.19 0.57 7.25
CA LEU A 117 1.84 1.98 7.28
C LEU A 117 2.69 2.72 6.25
N LEU A 118 2.04 3.46 5.36
CA LEU A 118 2.66 4.25 4.30
C LEU A 118 2.43 5.73 4.57
N LEU A 119 3.49 6.52 4.60
CA LEU A 119 3.47 7.95 4.90
C LEU A 119 4.00 8.72 3.69
N GLY A 120 3.17 9.59 3.13
CA GLY A 120 3.50 10.42 1.96
C GLY A 120 3.72 11.89 2.31
N GLY A 121 3.04 12.41 3.33
CA GLY A 121 3.06 13.85 3.64
C GLY A 121 2.53 14.65 2.45
N ASN A 122 3.22 15.71 2.03
CA ASN A 122 2.91 16.44 0.80
C ASN A 122 3.21 15.66 -0.51
N GLU A 123 3.75 14.44 -0.45
CA GLU A 123 4.04 13.59 -1.63
C GLU A 123 5.05 14.21 -2.62
N HIS A 124 5.92 15.09 -2.14
CA HIS A 124 6.81 15.89 -2.97
C HIS A 124 6.08 16.68 -4.08
N ASP A 125 4.86 17.12 -3.79
CA ASP A 125 4.05 17.94 -4.70
C ASP A 125 3.86 19.36 -4.11
N PRO A 126 4.27 20.43 -4.83
CA PRO A 126 4.09 21.81 -4.36
C PRO A 126 2.62 22.17 -4.12
N ALA A 127 1.69 21.65 -4.92
CA ALA A 127 0.26 21.92 -4.74
C ALA A 127 -0.28 21.29 -3.45
N ASN A 128 0.23 20.13 -3.06
CA ASN A 128 -0.06 19.51 -1.78
C ASN A 128 0.54 20.30 -0.62
N ALA A 129 1.77 20.81 -0.77
CA ALA A 129 2.44 21.62 0.25
C ALA A 129 1.76 22.98 0.48
N ASP A 130 1.24 23.61 -0.57
CA ASP A 130 0.53 24.91 -0.50
C ASP A 130 -0.91 24.78 0.04
N ASN A 131 -1.45 23.56 0.10
CA ASN A 131 -2.78 23.28 0.61
C ASN A 131 -2.71 22.83 2.08
N PRO A 132 -3.41 23.50 3.03
CA PRO A 132 -3.38 23.12 4.44
C PRO A 132 -3.96 21.72 4.73
N LEU A 133 -4.66 21.11 3.75
CA LEU A 133 -5.11 19.72 3.82
C LEU A 133 -4.34 18.78 2.88
N GLY A 134 -3.41 19.30 2.07
CA GLY A 134 -2.73 18.55 1.01
C GLY A 134 -1.65 17.59 1.51
N PHE A 135 -1.25 17.68 2.77
CA PHE A 135 -0.24 16.80 3.36
C PHE A 135 -0.80 15.63 4.19
N PHE A 136 -2.13 15.47 4.28
CA PHE A 136 -2.76 14.37 5.03
C PHE A 136 -2.77 13.06 4.23
N ASN A 137 -1.63 12.67 3.64
CA ASN A 137 -1.50 11.43 2.88
C ASN A 137 -0.84 10.33 3.72
N THR A 138 -1.69 9.47 4.29
CA THR A 138 -1.31 8.22 4.96
C THR A 138 -2.18 7.09 4.42
N ARG A 139 -1.59 5.93 4.18
CA ARG A 139 -2.29 4.69 3.83
C ARG A 139 -1.84 3.55 4.73
N VAL A 140 -2.65 2.52 4.81
CA VAL A 140 -2.22 1.20 5.28
C VAL A 140 -2.36 0.22 4.13
N TYR A 141 -1.30 -0.53 3.88
CA TYR A 141 -1.34 -1.73 3.05
C TYR A 141 -1.60 -2.95 3.93
N ASP A 142 -2.74 -3.60 3.75
CA ASP A 142 -3.04 -4.89 4.35
C ASP A 142 -2.51 -6.03 3.47
N VAL A 143 -1.53 -6.77 3.98
CA VAL A 143 -0.85 -7.84 3.23
C VAL A 143 -1.77 -9.03 2.99
N ALA A 144 -2.68 -9.31 3.94
CA ALA A 144 -3.56 -10.47 3.87
C ALA A 144 -4.66 -10.28 2.83
N THR A 145 -5.27 -9.10 2.83
CA THR A 145 -6.31 -8.77 1.84
C THR A 145 -5.74 -8.09 0.61
N ASN A 146 -4.45 -7.76 0.57
CA ASN A 146 -3.82 -7.02 -0.52
C ASN A 146 -4.55 -5.70 -0.84
N GLN A 147 -4.94 -4.96 0.19
CA GLN A 147 -5.71 -3.72 0.09
C GLN A 147 -4.88 -2.52 0.53
N ILE A 148 -4.98 -1.44 -0.23
CA ILE A 148 -4.60 -0.10 0.22
C ILE A 148 -5.83 0.54 0.86
N ILE A 149 -5.66 1.10 2.06
CA ILE A 149 -6.73 1.71 2.81
C ILE A 149 -6.29 3.10 3.25
N ALA A 150 -7.09 4.12 2.92
CA ALA A 150 -6.91 5.46 3.45
C ALA A 150 -7.20 5.51 4.95
N VAL A 151 -6.30 6.13 5.69
CA VAL A 151 -6.37 6.30 7.15
C VAL A 151 -6.08 7.75 7.52
N ASN A 152 -6.43 8.13 8.74
CA ASN A 152 -6.06 9.45 9.26
C ASN A 152 -4.54 9.61 9.27
N SER A 153 -4.09 10.82 8.97
CA SER A 153 -2.69 11.21 8.97
C SER A 153 -2.35 12.04 10.21
N PRO A 154 -1.07 12.12 10.61
CA PRO A 154 -0.63 13.10 11.60
C PRO A 154 -1.01 14.54 11.19
N ASN A 155 -1.33 15.40 12.16
CA ASN A 155 -1.51 16.85 11.98
C ASN A 155 -0.20 17.62 11.75
N SER A 156 0.63 17.10 10.86
CA SER A 156 1.88 17.70 10.39
C SER A 156 2.25 17.05 9.07
N ASP A 157 2.90 17.80 8.19
CA ASP A 157 3.44 17.25 6.95
C ASP A 157 4.64 16.34 7.27
N VAL A 158 4.42 15.03 7.14
CA VAL A 158 5.41 13.99 7.43
C VAL A 158 6.31 13.65 6.23
N PHE A 159 6.28 14.44 5.16
CA PHE A 159 7.28 14.33 4.10
C PHE A 159 8.67 14.61 4.70
N CYS A 160 9.67 13.76 4.42
CA CYS A 160 11.00 13.81 5.06
C CYS A 160 10.99 13.64 6.60
N CYS A 161 9.99 12.94 7.17
CA CYS A 161 10.03 12.59 8.60
C CYS A 161 11.06 11.49 8.91
N ASP A 162 11.33 11.29 10.20
CA ASP A 162 11.93 10.05 10.71
C ASP A 162 10.90 9.26 11.51
N HIS A 163 11.08 7.94 11.59
CA HIS A 163 10.23 7.10 12.41
C HIS A 163 10.97 5.94 13.07
N ALA A 164 10.54 5.57 14.28
CA ALA A 164 11.10 4.47 15.04
C ALA A 164 10.02 3.74 15.85
N PHE A 165 10.26 2.47 16.16
CA PHE A 165 9.41 1.73 17.10
C PHE A 165 9.83 2.03 18.54
N LEU A 166 8.85 2.32 19.39
CA LEU A 166 8.99 2.39 20.83
C LEU A 166 9.06 0.96 21.42
N PRO A 167 9.60 0.78 22.65
CA PRO A 167 9.70 -0.54 23.28
C PRO A 167 8.35 -1.27 23.46
N ASP A 168 7.24 -0.53 23.47
CA ASP A 168 5.89 -1.06 23.57
C ASP A 168 5.24 -1.37 22.20
N GLY A 169 6.01 -1.25 21.11
CA GLY A 169 5.57 -1.59 19.75
C GLY A 169 4.83 -0.47 19.02
N ARG A 170 4.61 0.70 19.65
CA ARG A 170 4.04 1.86 18.97
C ARG A 170 5.06 2.52 18.04
N LEU A 171 4.61 3.14 16.96
CA LEU A 171 5.47 3.88 16.03
C LEU A 171 5.48 5.36 16.41
N ILE A 172 6.66 5.93 16.67
CA ILE A 172 6.86 7.37 16.77
C ILE A 172 7.31 7.90 15.41
N VAL A 173 6.71 9.01 14.97
CA VAL A 173 7.05 9.77 13.77
C VAL A 173 7.42 11.18 14.22
N GLY A 174 8.60 11.65 13.83
CA GLY A 174 9.12 12.96 14.22
C GLY A 174 9.67 13.73 13.03
N GLY A 175 9.58 15.04 13.08
CA GLY A 175 10.06 15.90 12.01
C GLY A 175 9.05 16.04 10.87
N GLY A 176 9.56 16.12 9.66
CA GLY A 176 8.78 16.34 8.45
C GLY A 176 9.10 17.68 7.78
N SER A 177 8.25 18.11 6.85
CA SER A 177 8.41 19.39 6.15
C SER A 177 7.56 20.49 6.78
N SER A 178 8.07 21.71 6.83
CA SER A 178 7.30 22.89 7.28
C SER A 178 6.92 23.84 6.14
N GLY A 179 7.17 23.44 4.89
CA GLY A 179 6.85 24.21 3.68
C GLY A 179 7.61 23.69 2.46
N TRP A 180 7.20 24.18 1.29
CA TRP A 180 7.88 23.90 0.01
C TRP A 180 9.02 24.89 -0.21
N ASN A 181 10.21 24.40 -0.60
CA ASN A 181 11.29 25.25 -1.10
C ASN A 181 11.75 24.72 -2.48
N PRO A 182 11.50 25.48 -3.58
CA PRO A 182 11.79 25.01 -4.93
C PRO A 182 13.29 24.69 -5.13
N PRO A 183 13.63 23.64 -5.88
CA PRO A 183 15.02 23.19 -6.08
C PRO A 183 15.97 24.28 -6.59
N GLU A 184 15.48 25.21 -7.41
CA GLU A 184 16.23 26.34 -7.94
C GLU A 184 16.71 27.35 -6.89
N HIS A 185 16.20 27.28 -5.66
CA HIS A 185 16.57 28.14 -4.54
C HIS A 185 17.59 27.52 -3.58
N HIS A 186 18.15 26.34 -3.88
CA HIS A 186 19.15 25.65 -3.02
C HIS A 186 20.60 26.04 -3.34
N GLU A 187 20.83 27.15 -4.05
CA GLU A 187 22.18 27.67 -4.27
C GLU A 187 22.75 28.21 -2.94
N ASN A 188 23.85 27.61 -2.46
CA ASN A 188 24.52 27.97 -1.20
C ASN A 188 23.75 27.65 0.10
N ALA A 189 23.01 26.54 0.15
CA ALA A 189 22.32 26.06 1.36
C ALA A 189 23.23 25.88 2.60
N HIS A 190 24.56 25.80 2.41
CA HIS A 190 25.54 25.78 3.51
C HIS A 190 25.89 27.17 4.07
N GLU A 191 25.64 28.24 3.31
CA GLU A 191 25.88 29.63 3.72
C GLU A 191 24.60 30.29 4.22
N ASN A 192 23.45 29.92 3.64
CA ASN A 192 22.12 30.37 4.04
C ASN A 192 21.25 29.18 4.44
N ALA A 193 21.11 28.92 5.73
CA ALA A 193 20.27 27.81 6.21
C ALA A 193 18.78 27.93 5.82
N GLN A 194 18.31 29.13 5.44
CA GLN A 194 16.95 29.34 4.93
C GLN A 194 16.76 28.84 3.48
N ASP A 195 17.85 28.66 2.74
CA ASP A 195 17.87 28.10 1.39
C ASP A 195 17.83 26.56 1.43
N HIS A 196 17.78 25.97 2.64
CA HIS A 196 17.54 24.54 2.87
C HIS A 196 16.03 24.23 2.99
N TRP A 197 15.63 22.96 2.85
CA TRP A 197 14.27 22.55 3.23
C TRP A 197 14.04 22.79 4.73
N SER A 198 12.93 23.48 5.04
CA SER A 198 12.54 23.76 6.42
C SER A 198 11.83 22.56 7.04
N GLY A 199 12.28 22.18 8.23
CA GLY A 199 11.78 21.00 8.94
C GLY A 199 10.64 21.31 9.91
N ALA A 200 9.63 20.45 9.96
CA ALA A 200 8.62 20.49 11.01
C ALA A 200 9.22 20.04 12.35
N THR A 201 8.75 20.62 13.46
CA THR A 201 9.16 20.22 14.83
C THR A 201 8.12 19.33 15.51
N HIS A 202 7.18 18.77 14.72
CA HIS A 202 6.07 17.98 15.24
C HIS A 202 6.50 16.55 15.50
N THR A 203 5.81 15.90 16.44
CA THR A 203 5.97 14.49 16.72
C THR A 203 4.60 13.86 16.95
N ALA A 204 4.38 12.67 16.41
CA ALA A 204 3.15 11.92 16.56
C ALA A 204 3.46 10.46 16.88
N ILE A 205 2.63 9.85 17.71
CA ILE A 205 2.70 8.41 18.01
C ILE A 205 1.47 7.74 17.39
N CYS A 206 1.71 6.75 16.53
CA CYS A 206 0.67 5.84 16.04
C CYS A 206 0.37 4.83 17.16
N THR A 207 -0.83 4.88 17.74
CA THR A 207 -1.19 4.01 18.86
C THR A 207 -1.81 2.69 18.42
N THR A 208 -2.54 2.69 17.29
CA THR A 208 -3.07 1.49 16.62
C THR A 208 -3.48 1.86 15.20
N PRO A 209 -2.93 1.21 14.16
CA PRO A 209 -3.59 1.13 12.87
C PRO A 209 -4.69 0.06 12.97
N ASP A 210 -5.89 0.42 13.45
CA ASP A 210 -7.03 -0.50 13.34
C ASP A 210 -7.61 -0.38 11.93
N CYS A 211 -7.28 -1.38 11.12
CA CYS A 211 -7.72 -1.52 9.75
C CYS A 211 -8.72 -2.68 9.56
N SER A 212 -9.30 -3.21 10.65
CA SER A 212 -10.11 -4.43 10.60
C SER A 212 -11.46 -4.27 9.88
N SER A 213 -11.90 -3.04 9.57
CA SER A 213 -13.17 -2.78 8.87
C SER A 213 -13.11 -1.65 7.84
N TYR A 214 -13.47 -1.96 6.59
CA TYR A 214 -13.86 -0.99 5.57
C TYR A 214 -15.35 -0.61 5.76
N PRO A 215 -15.82 0.63 5.52
CA PRO A 215 -15.12 1.80 5.01
C PRO A 215 -14.82 2.82 6.13
N ALA A 216 -13.81 2.57 6.95
CA ALA A 216 -13.03 3.60 7.68
C ALA A 216 -11.98 2.88 8.54
N ALA A 217 -10.81 2.62 7.97
CA ALA A 217 -9.68 2.24 8.81
C ALA A 217 -9.23 3.50 9.58
N THR A 218 -9.25 3.45 10.90
CA THR A 218 -8.87 4.59 11.73
C THR A 218 -7.51 4.31 12.35
N CYS A 219 -6.47 4.96 11.81
CA CYS A 219 -5.25 5.14 12.55
C CYS A 219 -5.48 6.17 13.65
N SER A 220 -5.16 5.82 14.89
CA SER A 220 -5.17 6.77 16.01
C SER A 220 -3.79 7.36 16.20
N TRP A 221 -3.72 8.70 16.18
CA TRP A 221 -2.49 9.46 16.35
C TRP A 221 -2.56 10.29 17.63
N HIS A 222 -1.52 10.18 18.47
CA HIS A 222 -1.32 11.04 19.63
C HIS A 222 -0.21 12.03 19.33
N HIS A 223 -0.54 13.32 19.36
CA HIS A 223 0.42 14.38 19.07
C HIS A 223 1.19 14.78 20.32
N LEU A 224 2.52 14.81 20.18
CA LEU A 224 3.42 15.37 21.17
C LEU A 224 3.98 16.66 20.59
N ILE A 225 3.63 17.79 21.20
CA ILE A 225 4.27 19.05 20.88
C ILE A 225 5.61 19.08 21.61
N MET A 226 6.72 18.89 20.89
CA MET A 226 8.02 19.24 21.44
C MET A 226 8.07 20.77 21.52
N SER A 227 8.03 21.32 22.73
CA SER A 227 8.35 22.73 22.95
C SER A 227 9.73 23.01 22.37
N SER A 228 9.85 23.99 21.48
CA SER A 228 11.13 24.39 20.89
C SER A 228 12.15 24.65 22.01
N VAL A 229 13.30 23.99 21.94
CA VAL A 229 14.47 24.47 22.67
C VAL A 229 15.03 25.60 21.81
N ALA A 230 14.57 26.82 22.07
CA ALA A 230 15.16 27.99 21.45
C ALA A 230 16.62 28.09 21.90
N SER A 231 17.56 27.70 21.04
CA SER A 231 18.98 27.99 21.26
C SER A 231 19.19 29.49 21.10
N THR A 232 19.11 30.22 22.20
CA THR A 232 19.58 31.61 22.27
C THR A 232 21.10 31.58 22.34
N ILE A 233 21.76 31.36 21.21
CA ILE A 233 23.17 31.73 21.06
C ILE A 233 23.18 33.21 20.68
N GLN A 234 23.28 34.08 21.69
CA GLN A 234 23.70 35.46 21.45
C GLN A 234 25.20 35.46 21.11
N PRO A 235 25.64 36.11 20.02
CA PRO A 235 27.07 36.29 19.77
C PRO A 235 27.70 37.12 20.90
N PRO A 236 28.95 36.85 21.30
CA PRO A 236 29.65 37.66 22.29
C PRO A 236 29.84 39.09 21.75
N GLY A 237 29.50 40.07 22.59
CA GLY A 237 29.63 41.50 22.30
C GLY A 237 31.05 42.04 22.44
#